data_AF-A0A0F9DIW6-F1
#
_entry.id   AF-A0A0F9DIW6-F1
#
_cell.length_a   1.000
_cell.length_b   1.000
_cell.length_c   1.000
_cell.angle_alpha   90.00
_cell.angle_beta   90.00
_cell.angle_gamma   90.00
#
_symmetry.space_group_name_H-M   'P 1'
#
loop_
_entity.id
_entity.type
_entity.pdbx_description
1 polymer ?
#
loop_
_entity_poly.entity_id
_entity_poly.type
_entity_poly.pdbx_seq_one_letter_code
_entity_poly.pdbx_strand_id
1 'polypeptide(L)'
;MSYFICPYCDEELEEPEECNDTMENYEWECEHCAKNFIFTVEYDRMYTEQKADCLNGKPHEWESVMGLPKEAFKDSYQCIMCGKRERRKCGQVVK
;
A
#
# COMPACT_ATOMS: atom_id res chain seq x y z
N MET A 1 7.68 -3.11 -11.06
CA MET A 1 8.98 -3.78 -11.12
C MET A 1 9.92 -2.78 -11.76
N SER A 2 10.62 -2.04 -10.90
CA SER A 2 11.82 -1.31 -11.31
C SER A 2 12.93 -2.36 -11.41
N TYR A 3 13.78 -2.26 -12.41
CA TYR A 3 14.97 -3.10 -12.56
C TYR A 3 16.15 -2.15 -12.58
N PHE A 4 17.06 -2.31 -11.62
CA PHE A 4 18.29 -1.53 -11.57
C PHE A 4 19.33 -2.22 -12.44
N ILE A 5 19.58 -1.67 -13.63
CA ILE A 5 20.42 -2.31 -14.66
C ILE A 5 21.70 -1.50 -14.85
N CYS A 6 22.84 -2.19 -14.90
CA CYS A 6 24.11 -1.53 -15.21
C CYS A 6 24.11 -1.00 -16.66
N PRO A 7 24.36 0.29 -16.90
CA PRO A 7 24.33 0.87 -18.25
C PRO A 7 25.52 0.47 -19.14
N TYR A 8 26.44 -0.34 -18.63
CA TYR A 8 27.64 -0.74 -19.36
C TYR A 8 27.69 -2.22 -19.74
N CYS A 9 27.14 -3.10 -18.91
CA CYS A 9 27.17 -4.55 -19.14
C CYS A 9 25.78 -5.19 -19.15
N ASP A 10 24.71 -4.41 -18.98
CA ASP A 10 23.31 -4.85 -19.01
C ASP A 10 22.93 -5.91 -17.96
N GLU A 11 23.80 -6.15 -16.98
CA GLU A 11 23.53 -7.03 -15.85
C GLU A 11 22.58 -6.35 -14.84
N GLU A 12 21.70 -7.16 -14.26
CA GLU A 12 20.79 -6.76 -13.20
C GLU A 12 21.57 -6.62 -11.88
N LEU A 13 21.32 -5.52 -11.17
CA LEU A 13 21.97 -5.18 -9.90
C LEU A 13 20.92 -5.17 -8.79
N GLU A 14 21.38 -5.37 -7.56
CA GLU A 14 20.53 -5.17 -6.38
C GLU A 14 20.15 -3.69 -6.24
N GLU A 15 18.86 -3.43 -6.00
CA GLU A 15 18.37 -2.06 -5.78
C GLU A 15 18.96 -1.49 -4.49
N PRO A 16 19.50 -0.25 -4.51
CA PRO A 16 20.09 0.37 -3.33
C PRO A 16 19.02 0.77 -2.30
N GLU A 17 19.21 0.38 -1.04
CA GLU A 17 18.23 0.61 0.04
C GLU A 17 18.10 2.09 0.47
N GLU A 18 19.14 2.92 0.24
CA GLU A 18 19.27 4.27 0.83
C GLU A 18 19.36 5.41 -0.20
N CYS A 19 18.53 5.39 -1.23
CA CYS A 19 18.50 6.46 -2.24
C CYS A 19 17.13 7.15 -2.26
N ASN A 20 16.85 8.01 -1.27
CA ASN A 20 15.51 8.61 -1.10
C ASN A 20 15.35 10.02 -1.70
N ASP A 21 16.43 10.67 -2.12
CA ASP A 21 16.39 12.04 -2.67
C ASP A 21 16.30 12.01 -4.20
N THR A 22 15.21 12.54 -4.75
CA THR A 22 14.96 12.56 -6.19
C THR A 22 15.74 13.65 -6.94
N MET A 23 16.46 14.53 -6.23
CA MET A 23 17.25 15.62 -6.82
C MET A 23 18.76 15.36 -6.80
N GLU A 24 19.20 14.27 -6.16
CA GLU A 24 20.61 13.89 -6.08
C GLU A 24 21.00 12.87 -7.16
N ASN A 25 22.23 13.00 -7.65
CA ASN A 25 22.87 11.96 -8.44
C ASN A 25 23.63 11.04 -7.49
N TYR A 26 23.28 9.76 -7.47
CA TYR A 26 23.97 8.74 -6.70
C TYR A 26 25.04 8.09 -7.57
N GLU A 27 26.24 7.91 -7.02
CA GLU A 27 27.32 7.15 -7.65
C GLU A 27 27.22 5.67 -7.25
N TRP A 28 27.41 4.76 -8.21
CA TRP A 28 27.41 3.32 -7.98
C TRP A 28 28.49 2.62 -8.79
N GLU A 29 29.14 1.62 -8.20
CA GLU A 29 30.09 0.74 -8.87
C GLU A 29 29.41 -0.60 -9.20
N CYS A 30 29.46 -1.02 -10.47
CA CYS A 30 28.94 -2.32 -10.87
C CYS A 30 29.88 -3.47 -10.45
N GLU A 31 29.38 -4.46 -9.71
CA GLU A 31 30.15 -5.63 -9.28
C GLU A 31 30.58 -6.58 -10.42
N HIS A 32 29.91 -6.52 -11.58
CA HIS A 32 30.23 -7.37 -12.73
C HIS A 32 31.31 -6.78 -13.65
N CYS A 33 31.34 -5.46 -13.82
CA CYS A 33 32.23 -4.80 -14.78
C CYS A 33 33.15 -3.74 -14.17
N ALA A 34 33.06 -3.49 -12.86
CA ALA A 34 33.86 -2.52 -12.10
C ALA A 34 33.83 -1.09 -12.66
N LYS A 35 32.77 -0.74 -13.40
CA LYS A 35 32.54 0.61 -13.91
C LYS A 35 31.65 1.38 -12.95
N ASN A 36 32.03 2.63 -12.71
CA ASN A 36 31.21 3.60 -11.99
C ASN A 36 30.20 4.24 -12.94
N PHE A 37 28.96 4.41 -12.47
CA PHE A 37 27.91 5.16 -13.14
C PHE A 37 27.13 6.01 -12.14
N ILE A 38 26.35 6.95 -12.67
CA ILE A 38 25.41 7.74 -11.87
C ILE A 38 23.98 7.31 -12.17
N PHE A 39 23.12 7.41 -11.18
CA PHE A 39 21.67 7.22 -11.35
C PHE A 39 20.91 8.19 -10.44
N THR A 40 19.63 8.37 -10.76
CA THR A 40 18.68 9.17 -9.98
C THR A 40 17.48 8.30 -9.66
N VAL A 41 16.84 8.55 -8.53
CA VAL A 41 15.60 7.88 -8.13
C VAL A 41 14.39 8.77 -8.37
N GLU A 42 13.24 8.17 -8.67
CA GLU A 42 11.95 8.85 -8.75
C GLU A 42 10.89 8.02 -8.02
N TYR A 43 10.09 8.68 -7.18
CA TYR A 43 9.03 8.04 -6.41
C TYR A 43 7.68 8.66 -6.71
N ASP A 44 6.78 7.88 -7.32
CA ASP A 44 5.40 8.31 -7.53
C ASP A 44 4.53 7.95 -6.33
N ARG A 45 3.99 8.98 -5.67
CA ARG A 45 2.97 8.81 -4.61
C ARG A 45 1.59 9.17 -5.13
N MET A 46 0.78 8.15 -5.38
CA MET A 46 -0.62 8.33 -5.77
C MET A 46 -1.55 8.32 -4.55
N TYR A 47 -2.52 9.23 -4.56
CA TYR A 47 -3.61 9.28 -3.59
C TYR A 47 -4.94 9.07 -4.31
N THR A 48 -5.89 8.47 -3.60
CA THR A 48 -7.27 8.37 -4.08
C THR A 48 -8.18 8.68 -2.92
N GLU A 49 -8.84 9.82 -2.98
CA GLU A 49 -9.74 10.31 -1.95
C GLU A 49 -11.16 9.82 -2.19
N GLN A 50 -11.86 9.51 -1.10
CA GLN A 50 -13.28 9.15 -1.14
C GLN A 50 -14.02 9.83 0.01
N LYS A 51 -15.31 10.15 -0.20
CA LYS A 51 -16.16 10.71 0.85
C LYS A 51 -16.46 9.64 1.89
N ALA A 52 -16.30 9.99 3.16
CA ALA A 52 -16.69 9.16 4.28
C ALA A 52 -17.60 9.94 5.24
N ASP A 53 -18.86 10.16 4.82
CA ASP A 53 -19.84 10.94 5.59
C ASP A 53 -20.05 10.40 7.01
N CYS A 54 -19.90 9.09 7.20
CA CYS A 54 -19.99 8.47 8.52
C CYS A 54 -18.93 8.97 9.52
N LEU A 55 -17.78 9.46 9.05
CA LEU A 55 -16.76 10.09 9.90
C LEU A 55 -17.14 11.53 10.28
N ASN A 56 -18.17 12.10 9.67
CA ASN A 56 -18.67 13.45 9.91
C ASN A 56 -20.04 13.46 10.62
N GLY A 57 -20.33 12.42 11.40
CA GLY A 57 -21.52 12.35 12.25
C GLY A 57 -22.77 11.77 11.58
N LYS A 58 -22.71 11.39 10.29
CA LYS A 58 -23.77 10.55 9.72
C LYS A 58 -23.67 9.11 10.26
N PRO A 59 -24.78 8.36 10.32
CA PRO A 59 -24.72 6.95 10.66
C PRO A 59 -23.84 6.17 9.69
N HIS A 60 -23.12 5.17 10.22
CA HIS A 60 -22.41 4.21 9.41
C HIS A 60 -23.41 3.30 8.66
N GLU A 61 -23.21 3.14 7.36
CA GLU A 61 -23.90 2.14 6.53
C GLU A 61 -23.11 0.84 6.60
N TRP A 62 -23.70 -0.18 7.24
CA TRP A 62 -23.03 -1.45 7.54
C TRP A 62 -23.47 -2.55 6.59
N GLU A 63 -22.50 -3.31 6.10
CA GLU A 63 -22.72 -4.56 5.38
C GLU A 63 -22.13 -5.75 6.14
N SER A 64 -22.72 -6.93 5.98
CA SER A 64 -22.17 -8.16 6.56
C SER A 64 -20.91 -8.58 5.81
N VAL A 65 -19.83 -8.85 6.54
CA VAL A 65 -18.61 -9.40 5.96
C VAL A 65 -18.77 -10.91 5.80
N MET A 66 -18.53 -11.42 4.59
CA MET A 66 -18.55 -12.85 4.31
C MET A 66 -17.12 -13.37 4.13
N GLY A 67 -16.87 -14.60 4.61
CA GLY A 67 -15.57 -15.25 4.46
C GLY A 67 -15.60 -16.71 4.95
N LEU A 68 -14.46 -17.39 4.84
CA LEU A 68 -14.27 -18.78 5.29
C LEU A 68 -13.16 -18.86 6.36
N PRO A 69 -13.31 -19.69 7.41
CA PRO A 69 -14.51 -20.47 7.75
C PRO A 69 -15.66 -19.55 8.21
N LYS A 70 -16.92 -19.94 7.97
CA LYS A 70 -18.11 -19.07 8.18
C LYS A 70 -18.24 -18.57 9.63
N GLU A 71 -17.83 -19.42 10.57
CA GLU A 71 -17.87 -19.17 12.01
C GLU A 71 -17.00 -17.97 12.39
N ALA A 72 -15.90 -17.73 11.67
CA ALA A 72 -14.99 -16.62 11.95
C ALA A 72 -15.62 -15.25 11.61
N PHE A 73 -16.51 -15.22 10.62
CA PHE A 73 -17.16 -14.01 10.09
C PHE A 73 -18.60 -13.83 10.57
N LYS A 74 -19.13 -14.77 11.37
CA LYS A 74 -20.42 -14.62 12.02
C LYS A 74 -20.46 -13.30 12.79
N ASP A 75 -21.53 -12.54 12.61
CA ASP A 75 -21.78 -11.26 13.26
C ASP A 75 -20.75 -10.16 12.90
N SER A 76 -19.95 -10.34 11.85
CA SER A 76 -18.97 -9.33 11.39
C SER A 76 -19.59 -8.36 10.41
N TYR A 77 -19.44 -7.07 10.67
CA TYR A 77 -19.93 -5.99 9.80
C TYR A 77 -18.81 -5.01 9.47
N GLN A 78 -18.87 -4.45 8.26
CA GLN A 78 -17.97 -3.41 7.79
C GLN A 78 -18.78 -2.20 7.30
N CYS A 79 -18.31 -0.99 7.59
CA CYS A 79 -18.92 0.21 7.02
C CYS A 79 -18.47 0.38 5.57
N ILE A 80 -19.40 0.53 4.63
CA ILE A 80 -19.10 0.63 3.20
C ILE A 80 -18.29 1.89 2.83
N MET A 81 -18.38 2.94 3.65
CA MET A 81 -17.76 4.24 3.37
C MET A 81 -16.35 4.36 3.95
N CYS A 82 -16.16 3.95 5.21
CA CYS A 82 -14.88 4.15 5.92
C CYS A 82 -14.15 2.86 6.27
N GLY A 83 -14.73 1.70 5.98
CA GLY A 83 -14.10 0.41 6.25
C GLY A 83 -14.03 0.02 7.73
N LYS A 84 -14.56 0.82 8.66
CA LYS A 84 -14.64 0.46 10.09
C LYS A 84 -15.29 -0.92 10.24
N ARG A 85 -14.75 -1.77 11.12
CA ARG A 85 -15.28 -3.11 11.38
C ARG A 85 -15.82 -3.25 12.80
N GLU A 86 -16.94 -3.94 12.93
CA GLU A 86 -17.58 -4.22 14.22
C GLU A 86 -18.14 -5.64 14.26
N ARG A 87 -18.13 -6.26 15.45
CA ARG A 87 -18.87 -7.49 15.70
C ARG A 87 -20.17 -7.18 16.42
N ARG A 88 -21.31 -7.58 15.87
CA ARG A 88 -22.64 -7.32 16.43
C ARG A 88 -23.41 -8.62 16.58
N LYS A 89 -23.60 -9.07 17.82
CA LYS A 89 -24.40 -10.26 18.10
C LYS A 89 -25.83 -10.03 17.56
N CYS A 90 -26.31 -10.94 16.71
CA CYS A 90 -27.70 -10.94 16.24
C CYS A 90 -28.68 -10.78 17.43
N GLY A 91 -29.44 -9.68 17.47
CA GLY A 91 -30.50 -9.44 18.47
C GLY A 91 -30.45 -8.13 19.25
N GLN A 92 -29.42 -7.29 19.11
CA GLN A 92 -29.45 -5.94 19.71
C GLN A 92 -30.07 -4.93 18.75
N VAL A 93 -31.36 -4.68 18.93
CA VAL A 93 -32.06 -3.53 18.34
C VAL A 93 -31.42 -2.27 18.92
N VAL A 94 -30.78 -1.46 18.05
CA VAL A 94 -30.27 -0.14 18.42
C VAL A 94 -31.50 0.75 18.64
N LYS A 95 -31.71 1.21 19.89
CA LYS A 95 -32.75 2.19 20.25
C LYS A 95 -32.35 3.57 19.76
#